data_AF-A0A132C4J9-F1
#
_entry.id   AF-A0A132C4J9-F1
#
_cell.length_a   1.000
_cell.length_b   1.000
_cell.length_c   1.000
_cell.angle_alpha   90.00
_cell.angle_beta   90.00
_cell.angle_gamma   90.00
#
_symmetry.space_group_name_H-M   'P 1'
#
loop_
_entity.id
_entity.type
_entity.pdbx_description
1 polymer ?
#
loop_
_entity_poly.entity_id
_entity_poly.type
_entity_poly.pdbx_seq_one_letter_code
_entity_poly.pdbx_strand_id
1 'polypeptide(L)'
;MHKPTRGHCEPSVTQATDTPATIPRIPYPRKPCVMPDDVQAPRRPPTRDARTDPPFDAHAGARPVARAAVPSGEPLRGRATVPPDAHAGGAASNASAAAQTRTRTLAQTQTRAQTQRQPQTATPPPPLPTPAGAEPPIEPIDTGDLRALFSRCGWFKALAPGHQALVVAQSHAEHRDAGDWVARRQAPSEYWIGVHRGLVKLAIYNASGRGCTFSGVPSGGWFGEGSVIKRELRKYDVIAIQRSLVLFVPTTTFHALLGSSLPFTGFVIRQLNNRMGEFIASIQNSRLLDVNARVAQSLAQLFNPDLYPDTGATLAISQEELGMLVGVSRQRINQALQHLERLGVLSVAYNQITVVDLPGLAAFGMEQI
;
A
#
# COMPACT_ATOMS: atom_id res chain seq x y z
N MET A 1 -38.41 -39.65 -62.85
CA MET A 1 -38.93 -38.31 -62.48
C MET A 1 -37.82 -37.26 -62.66
N HIS A 2 -38.13 -35.97 -62.60
CA HIS A 2 -37.25 -34.88 -63.07
C HIS A 2 -35.93 -34.67 -62.30
N LYS A 3 -34.86 -34.42 -63.08
CA LYS A 3 -33.81 -33.36 -63.02
C LYS A 3 -33.80 -32.34 -61.85
N PRO A 4 -32.67 -31.61 -61.59
CA PRO A 4 -31.26 -31.86 -61.96
C PRO A 4 -30.19 -31.45 -60.89
N THR A 5 -28.93 -31.50 -61.34
CA THR A 5 -27.61 -31.31 -60.70
C THR A 5 -27.10 -29.86 -60.44
N ARG A 6 -25.97 -29.79 -59.70
CA ARG A 6 -24.91 -28.74 -59.60
C ARG A 6 -25.13 -27.61 -58.56
N GLY A 7 -24.09 -27.13 -57.87
CA GLY A 7 -22.67 -27.52 -57.92
C GLY A 7 -21.79 -26.84 -56.84
N HIS A 8 -20.53 -27.26 -56.72
CA HIS A 8 -19.53 -26.67 -55.81
C HIS A 8 -18.96 -25.34 -56.33
N CYS A 9 -18.67 -24.43 -55.42
CA CYS A 9 -17.64 -23.39 -55.54
C CYS A 9 -17.17 -22.93 -54.14
N GLU A 10 -15.95 -23.31 -53.77
CA GLU A 10 -14.99 -22.36 -53.17
C GLU A 10 -14.61 -21.34 -54.27
N PRO A 11 -14.14 -20.09 -53.99
CA PRO A 11 -12.91 -19.89 -53.21
C PRO A 11 -12.71 -18.52 -52.50
N SER A 12 -11.48 -18.34 -52.00
CA SER A 12 -10.69 -17.09 -51.98
C SER A 12 -10.53 -16.33 -50.66
N VAL A 13 -9.30 -16.41 -50.16
CA VAL A 13 -8.65 -15.43 -49.28
C VAL A 13 -8.48 -14.10 -50.01
N THR A 14 -8.74 -12.99 -49.31
CA THR A 14 -8.30 -11.64 -49.74
C THR A 14 -7.74 -10.88 -48.53
N GLN A 15 -6.50 -10.41 -48.63
CA GLN A 15 -5.93 -9.46 -47.66
C GLN A 15 -6.45 -8.04 -47.95
N ALA A 16 -6.82 -7.29 -46.91
CA ALA A 16 -7.04 -5.85 -47.03
C ALA A 16 -6.72 -5.10 -45.72
N THR A 17 -5.54 -4.47 -45.72
CA THR A 17 -5.18 -3.17 -45.10
C THR A 17 -5.56 -2.86 -43.64
N ASP A 18 -4.53 -2.63 -42.84
CA ASP A 18 -4.54 -1.82 -41.63
C ASP A 18 -5.18 -0.43 -41.84
N THR A 19 -5.99 0.02 -40.88
CA THR A 19 -6.27 1.44 -40.62
C THR A 19 -6.63 1.58 -39.14
N PRO A 20 -5.97 2.46 -38.37
CA PRO A 20 -6.23 2.57 -36.94
C PRO A 20 -7.61 3.18 -36.68
N ALA A 21 -8.42 2.52 -35.85
CA ALA A 21 -9.72 3.00 -35.44
C ALA A 21 -9.60 4.27 -34.57
N THR A 22 -9.94 5.43 -35.14
CA THR A 22 -10.03 6.69 -34.41
C THR A 22 -11.09 6.59 -33.30
N ILE A 23 -10.65 6.71 -32.05
CA ILE A 23 -11.56 6.77 -30.90
C ILE A 23 -12.47 8.01 -31.04
N PRO A 24 -13.80 7.86 -31.07
CA PRO A 24 -14.69 9.02 -31.15
C PRO A 24 -14.58 9.85 -29.87
N ARG A 25 -14.21 11.13 -30.02
CA ARG A 25 -14.22 12.09 -28.91
C ARG A 25 -15.66 12.28 -28.43
N ILE A 26 -15.93 11.93 -27.18
CA ILE A 26 -17.20 12.24 -26.51
C ILE A 26 -17.31 13.77 -26.40
N PRO A 27 -18.32 14.42 -27.02
CA PRO A 27 -18.51 15.85 -26.89
C PRO A 27 -19.13 16.15 -25.51
N TYR A 28 -18.36 16.78 -24.62
CA TYR A 28 -18.94 17.40 -23.42
C TYR A 28 -19.87 18.53 -23.85
N PRO A 29 -21.17 18.51 -23.48
CA PRO A 29 -22.08 19.59 -23.81
C PRO A 29 -21.72 20.84 -23.00
N ARG A 30 -21.10 21.84 -23.64
CA ARG A 30 -20.91 23.19 -23.08
C ARG A 30 -22.22 23.98 -23.07
N LYS A 31 -23.25 23.49 -22.37
CA LYS A 31 -24.40 24.33 -22.00
C LYS A 31 -24.13 24.90 -20.60
N PRO A 32 -24.16 26.24 -20.41
CA PRO A 32 -24.22 26.80 -19.07
C PRO A 32 -25.51 26.33 -18.39
N CYS A 33 -25.43 26.09 -17.08
CA CYS A 33 -26.58 25.66 -16.30
C CYS A 33 -27.51 26.86 -16.09
N VAL A 34 -28.55 26.98 -16.92
CA VAL A 34 -29.64 27.94 -16.70
C VAL A 34 -30.59 27.29 -15.69
N MET A 35 -30.62 27.83 -14.47
CA MET A 35 -31.64 27.48 -13.49
C MET A 35 -32.99 28.04 -13.96
N PRO A 36 -34.12 27.31 -13.80
CA PRO A 36 -35.44 27.92 -13.93
C PRO A 36 -35.70 28.85 -12.75
N ASP A 37 -36.24 30.05 -13.02
CA ASP A 37 -36.38 31.14 -12.02
C ASP A 37 -37.47 30.91 -10.95
N ASP A 38 -38.26 29.81 -11.04
CA ASP A 38 -39.36 29.52 -10.13
C ASP A 38 -39.08 28.35 -9.16
N VAL A 39 -38.25 28.61 -8.14
CA VAL A 39 -38.25 27.83 -6.89
C VAL A 39 -38.36 28.77 -5.70
N GLN A 40 -39.60 29.01 -5.27
CA GLN A 40 -39.90 29.93 -4.17
C GLN A 40 -39.45 29.31 -2.83
N ALA A 41 -38.50 29.95 -2.15
CA ALA A 41 -37.93 29.45 -0.91
C ALA A 41 -39.00 29.34 0.21
N PRO A 42 -38.99 28.27 1.03
CA PRO A 42 -39.91 28.14 2.16
C PRO A 42 -39.68 29.29 3.16
N ARG A 43 -40.78 29.93 3.58
CA ARG A 43 -40.73 31.09 4.48
C ARG A 43 -40.11 30.71 5.83
N ARG A 44 -39.25 31.60 6.36
CA ARG A 44 -38.70 31.46 7.73
C ARG A 44 -39.83 31.31 8.76
N PRO A 45 -39.70 30.42 9.77
CA PRO A 45 -40.56 30.46 10.94
C PRO A 45 -40.31 31.76 11.74
N PRO A 46 -41.31 32.27 12.49
CA PRO A 46 -41.16 33.48 13.27
C PRO A 46 -40.16 33.31 14.42
N THR A 47 -39.40 34.35 14.69
CA THR A 47 -38.52 34.47 15.87
C THR A 47 -39.35 34.43 17.14
N ARG A 48 -39.07 33.48 18.04
CA ARG A 48 -39.71 33.40 19.36
C ARG A 48 -38.98 34.33 20.33
N ASP A 49 -39.73 35.16 21.04
CA ASP A 49 -39.21 36.13 21.99
C ASP A 49 -38.40 35.50 23.13
N ALA A 50 -37.42 36.26 23.61
CA ALA A 50 -36.64 35.92 24.79
C ALA A 50 -37.43 36.27 26.07
N ARG A 51 -37.88 35.25 26.82
CA ARG A 51 -38.04 35.26 28.29
C ARG A 51 -38.35 33.86 28.83
N THR A 52 -37.98 33.68 30.10
CA THR A 52 -38.28 32.55 31.01
C THR A 52 -37.91 31.14 30.55
N ASP A 53 -36.78 30.64 31.05
CA ASP A 53 -36.74 29.43 31.90
C ASP A 53 -35.48 29.43 32.81
N PRO A 54 -35.48 28.69 33.95
CA PRO A 54 -34.58 28.92 35.09
C PRO A 54 -33.19 28.25 34.99
N PRO A 55 -32.20 28.64 35.82
CA PRO A 55 -30.84 28.09 35.78
C PRO A 55 -30.79 26.65 36.34
N PHE A 56 -29.87 25.85 35.82
CA PHE A 56 -29.53 24.53 36.36
C PHE A 56 -28.08 24.55 36.86
N ASP A 57 -27.88 24.21 38.13
CA ASP A 57 -26.58 24.31 38.81
C ASP A 57 -25.56 23.28 38.30
N ALA A 58 -24.30 23.71 38.20
CA ALA A 58 -23.15 22.86 37.96
C ALA A 58 -22.12 23.04 39.10
N HIS A 59 -22.20 22.18 40.12
CA HIS A 59 -21.26 22.21 41.24
C HIS A 59 -19.90 21.56 40.92
N ALA A 60 -18.84 22.32 41.21
CA ALA A 60 -17.56 21.90 41.80
C ALA A 60 -16.74 20.75 41.17
N GLY A 61 -15.48 21.03 40.80
CA GLY A 61 -14.52 19.96 40.45
C GLY A 61 -13.09 20.34 40.05
N ALA A 62 -12.61 21.57 40.29
CA ALA A 62 -11.25 21.97 39.88
C ALA A 62 -10.22 21.91 41.03
N ARG A 63 -9.06 21.28 40.78
CA ARG A 63 -7.82 21.48 41.56
C ARG A 63 -6.71 21.97 40.61
N PRO A 64 -5.98 23.04 40.94
CA PRO A 64 -4.93 23.58 40.06
C PRO A 64 -3.57 22.92 40.31
N VAL A 65 -2.73 22.87 39.28
CA VAL A 65 -1.28 22.66 39.40
C VAL A 65 -0.57 23.94 38.99
N ALA A 66 0.44 24.33 39.77
CA ALA A 66 1.02 25.67 39.72
C ALA A 66 1.90 25.94 38.47
N ARG A 67 1.90 27.20 38.04
CA ARG A 67 2.72 27.73 36.95
C ARG A 67 3.88 28.52 37.55
N ALA A 68 5.11 28.03 37.39
CA ALA A 68 6.32 28.70 37.90
C ALA A 68 6.72 29.90 37.01
N ALA A 69 7.33 30.91 37.62
CA ALA A 69 7.59 32.22 37.02
C ALA A 69 8.98 32.35 36.39
N VAL A 70 9.08 33.33 35.49
CA VAL A 70 10.32 33.86 34.88
C VAL A 70 11.07 34.75 35.88
N PRO A 71 12.41 34.84 35.78
CA PRO A 71 13.11 36.08 36.11
C PRO A 71 13.84 36.69 34.90
N SER A 72 13.72 38.00 34.76
CA SER A 72 14.41 38.82 33.75
C SER A 72 15.76 39.33 34.30
N GLY A 73 16.76 39.51 33.44
CA GLY A 73 18.05 40.12 33.80
C GLY A 73 18.79 40.64 32.56
N GLU A 74 19.34 41.85 32.63
CA GLU A 74 19.71 42.71 31.48
C GLU A 74 21.18 42.56 30.98
N PRO A 75 21.55 43.20 29.84
CA PRO A 75 22.68 42.77 29.00
C PRO A 75 23.97 43.61 29.16
N LEU A 76 25.08 43.10 28.60
CA LEU A 76 26.27 43.92 28.29
C LEU A 76 26.89 43.61 26.91
N ARG A 77 27.58 44.63 26.39
CA ARG A 77 28.07 44.75 25.01
C ARG A 77 29.39 44.01 24.76
N GLY A 78 29.62 43.57 23.52
CA GLY A 78 30.93 43.20 22.98
C GLY A 78 30.97 43.37 21.46
N ARG A 79 31.93 44.13 20.93
CA ARG A 79 32.03 44.53 19.51
C ARG A 79 33.34 43.98 18.91
N ALA A 80 33.45 44.00 17.57
CA ALA A 80 34.69 43.90 16.77
C ALA A 80 35.24 42.45 16.54
N THR A 81 35.98 42.10 15.47
CA THR A 81 36.31 42.72 14.16
C THR A 81 36.94 41.68 13.19
N VAL A 82 37.03 42.03 11.90
CA VAL A 82 37.58 41.29 10.72
C VAL A 82 38.31 42.34 9.83
N PRO A 83 39.37 42.10 9.00
CA PRO A 83 39.94 40.89 8.38
C PRO A 83 41.47 40.74 8.75
N PRO A 84 42.51 40.41 7.91
CA PRO A 84 42.59 39.79 6.56
C PRO A 84 43.70 38.73 6.25
N ASP A 85 43.45 37.98 5.16
CA ASP A 85 44.29 37.59 3.99
C ASP A 85 45.81 37.28 4.07
N ALA A 86 46.29 36.24 3.34
CA ALA A 86 46.74 36.37 1.93
C ALA A 86 47.57 35.17 1.36
N HIS A 87 47.59 35.06 0.02
CA HIS A 87 48.45 34.24 -0.88
C HIS A 87 48.26 32.70 -0.91
N ALA A 88 48.14 31.93 -2.01
CA ALA A 88 48.35 32.02 -3.48
C ALA A 88 49.52 31.17 -4.01
N GLY A 89 49.27 30.30 -5.02
CA GLY A 89 50.30 29.79 -5.95
C GLY A 89 50.28 28.29 -6.32
N GLY A 90 50.33 28.00 -7.64
CA GLY A 90 50.88 26.76 -8.28
C GLY A 90 50.07 25.45 -8.12
N ALA A 91 49.62 24.67 -9.13
CA ALA A 91 50.05 24.33 -10.51
C ALA A 91 50.73 22.94 -10.66
N ALA A 92 50.12 22.13 -11.54
CA ALA A 92 50.70 21.10 -12.41
C ALA A 92 51.31 19.78 -11.86
N SER A 93 50.72 18.67 -12.33
CA SER A 93 51.34 17.43 -12.87
C SER A 93 52.55 16.75 -12.19
N ASN A 94 52.44 15.43 -11.99
CA ASN A 94 53.27 14.50 -12.78
C ASN A 94 52.69 13.07 -12.80
N ALA A 95 53.08 12.29 -13.82
CA ALA A 95 52.56 10.96 -14.10
C ALA A 95 53.67 9.88 -14.14
N SER A 96 53.25 8.63 -13.95
CA SER A 96 53.79 7.41 -14.60
C SER A 96 55.31 7.18 -14.64
N ALA A 97 55.79 6.28 -13.77
CA ALA A 97 56.88 5.35 -14.04
C ALA A 97 56.74 4.12 -13.11
N ALA A 98 57.05 2.87 -13.49
CA ALA A 98 57.18 2.30 -14.83
C ALA A 98 56.84 0.80 -14.74
N ALA A 99 56.23 0.24 -15.79
CA ALA A 99 56.07 -1.20 -15.92
C ALA A 99 57.30 -1.84 -16.60
N GLN A 100 57.31 -3.18 -16.66
CA GLN A 100 58.18 -4.05 -17.47
C GLN A 100 59.51 -4.49 -16.85
N THR A 101 59.52 -5.72 -16.34
CA THR A 101 60.56 -6.70 -16.69
C THR A 101 59.85 -8.01 -17.02
N ARG A 102 60.21 -8.62 -18.15
CA ARG A 102 59.40 -9.64 -18.84
C ARG A 102 60.20 -10.93 -19.00
N THR A 103 59.58 -12.06 -18.65
CA THR A 103 59.80 -13.40 -19.28
C THR A 103 61.23 -13.91 -19.52
N ARG A 104 61.70 -14.78 -18.62
CA ARG A 104 62.56 -15.97 -18.83
C ARG A 104 62.50 -16.77 -17.52
N THR A 105 62.32 -18.10 -17.45
CA THR A 105 62.45 -19.19 -18.44
C THR A 105 61.48 -20.32 -18.07
N LEU A 106 60.93 -21.04 -19.05
CA LEU A 106 60.15 -22.27 -18.83
C LEU A 106 61.03 -23.52 -18.96
N ALA A 107 60.67 -24.55 -18.16
CA ALA A 107 61.05 -25.96 -18.26
C ALA A 107 62.49 -26.38 -17.88
N GLN A 108 62.58 -27.66 -17.46
CA GLN A 108 63.71 -28.37 -16.84
C GLN A 108 63.89 -28.03 -15.33
N THR A 109 63.85 -28.98 -14.38
CA THR A 109 63.87 -30.46 -14.49
C THR A 109 62.99 -31.09 -13.40
N GLN A 110 62.29 -32.18 -13.74
CA GLN A 110 61.59 -33.03 -12.76
C GLN A 110 62.59 -33.86 -11.91
N THR A 111 62.09 -34.41 -10.80
CA THR A 111 62.67 -35.56 -10.07
C THR A 111 63.76 -35.28 -9.01
N ARG A 112 63.33 -34.94 -7.78
CA ARG A 112 63.61 -35.80 -6.59
C ARG A 112 62.80 -35.41 -5.35
N ALA A 113 62.77 -36.32 -4.37
CA ALA A 113 62.24 -36.20 -3.02
C ALA A 113 60.70 -36.08 -2.89
N GLN A 114 60.05 -37.25 -2.92
CA GLN A 114 58.79 -37.45 -2.22
C GLN A 114 59.00 -37.22 -0.72
N THR A 115 58.19 -36.35 -0.11
CA THR A 115 57.97 -36.32 1.34
C THR A 115 56.47 -36.32 1.57
N GLN A 116 56.01 -37.22 2.44
CA GLN A 116 54.58 -37.48 2.67
C GLN A 116 53.85 -36.20 3.13
N ARG A 117 52.84 -35.76 2.37
CA ARG A 117 51.76 -34.91 2.88
C ARG A 117 50.55 -35.78 3.14
N GLN A 118 50.09 -35.81 4.39
CA GLN A 118 48.80 -36.39 4.75
C GLN A 118 47.68 -35.58 4.06
N PRO A 119 46.57 -36.21 3.63
CA PRO A 119 45.40 -35.48 3.16
C PRO A 119 44.74 -34.76 4.34
N GLN A 120 44.79 -33.43 4.36
CA GLN A 120 43.96 -32.64 5.27
C GLN A 120 42.51 -32.74 4.77
N THR A 121 41.66 -33.39 5.56
CA THR A 121 40.21 -33.37 5.36
C THR A 121 39.72 -31.93 5.46
N ALA A 122 39.19 -31.38 4.38
CA ALA A 122 38.59 -30.06 4.39
C ALA A 122 37.33 -30.07 5.28
N THR A 123 37.38 -29.35 6.40
CA THR A 123 36.20 -29.10 7.23
C THR A 123 35.15 -28.36 6.39
N PRO A 124 33.90 -28.85 6.30
CA PRO A 124 32.87 -28.13 5.58
C PRO A 124 32.62 -26.76 6.25
N PRO A 125 32.21 -25.73 5.49
CA PRO A 125 31.81 -24.46 6.09
C PRO A 125 30.65 -24.70 7.07
N PRO A 126 30.57 -23.93 8.17
CA PRO A 126 29.46 -24.06 9.11
C PRO A 126 28.13 -23.84 8.37
N PRO A 127 27.06 -24.61 8.70
CA PRO A 127 25.77 -24.41 8.08
C PRO A 127 25.30 -22.97 8.29
N LEU A 128 24.71 -22.38 7.24
CA LEU A 128 24.06 -21.08 7.34
C LEU A 128 23.09 -21.08 8.53
N PRO A 129 23.04 -20.01 9.35
CA PRO A 129 22.10 -19.95 10.46
C PRO A 129 20.67 -20.11 9.91
N THR A 130 19.98 -21.14 10.40
CA THR A 130 18.56 -21.36 10.13
C THR A 130 17.81 -20.08 10.50
N PRO A 131 16.86 -19.60 9.68
CA PRO A 131 16.10 -18.39 10.01
C PRO A 131 15.31 -18.61 11.31
N ALA A 132 15.83 -18.06 12.41
CA ALA A 132 15.15 -18.00 13.69
C ALA A 132 13.98 -17.02 13.55
N GLY A 133 12.75 -17.53 13.68
CA GLY A 133 11.53 -16.75 13.43
C GLY A 133 10.64 -17.28 12.31
N ALA A 134 10.58 -18.60 12.10
CA ALA A 134 9.35 -19.17 11.56
C ALA A 134 8.24 -18.95 12.59
N GLU A 135 7.16 -18.27 12.21
CA GLU A 135 5.91 -18.32 12.98
C GLU A 135 5.52 -19.79 13.21
N PRO A 136 4.86 -20.13 14.33
CA PRO A 136 4.33 -21.47 14.52
C PRO A 136 3.45 -21.86 13.32
N PRO A 137 3.47 -23.14 12.88
CA PRO A 137 2.69 -23.57 11.73
C PRO A 137 1.24 -23.10 11.87
N ILE A 138 0.83 -22.19 10.98
CA ILE A 138 -0.52 -21.65 10.97
C ILE A 138 -1.44 -22.84 10.72
N GLU A 139 -2.24 -23.23 11.72
CA GLU A 139 -3.22 -24.29 11.56
C GLU A 139 -4.08 -24.01 10.32
N PRO A 140 -4.39 -25.01 9.48
CA PRO A 140 -5.15 -24.80 8.26
C PRO A 140 -6.49 -24.17 8.61
N ILE A 141 -6.66 -22.89 8.31
CA ILE A 141 -7.90 -22.18 8.55
C ILE A 141 -8.93 -22.78 7.59
N ASP A 142 -9.92 -23.49 8.14
CA ASP A 142 -10.98 -24.07 7.34
C ASP A 142 -11.80 -22.97 6.66
N THR A 143 -11.78 -22.98 5.33
CA THR A 143 -12.61 -22.09 4.51
C THR A 143 -14.11 -22.40 4.62
N GLY A 144 -14.46 -23.57 5.15
CA GLY A 144 -15.83 -24.00 5.45
C GLY A 144 -16.47 -23.26 6.63
N ASP A 145 -15.73 -22.95 7.71
CA ASP A 145 -16.26 -22.17 8.83
C ASP A 145 -16.25 -20.66 8.56
N LEU A 146 -17.05 -20.26 7.57
CA LEU A 146 -17.31 -18.86 7.24
C LEU A 146 -17.76 -18.06 8.47
N ARG A 147 -18.47 -18.66 9.43
CA ARG A 147 -18.95 -17.94 10.62
C ARG A 147 -17.79 -17.57 11.53
N ALA A 148 -16.83 -18.45 11.78
CA ALA A 148 -15.59 -18.09 12.49
C ALA A 148 -14.80 -17.01 11.74
N LEU A 149 -14.67 -17.13 10.42
CA LEU A 149 -13.95 -16.16 9.59
C LEU A 149 -14.53 -14.75 9.67
N PHE A 150 -15.84 -14.62 9.46
CA PHE A 150 -16.54 -13.34 9.50
C PHE A 150 -16.66 -12.77 10.92
N SER A 151 -16.66 -13.60 11.97
CA SER A 151 -16.74 -13.13 13.37
C SER A 151 -15.53 -12.31 13.82
N ARG A 152 -14.40 -12.37 13.11
CA ARG A 152 -13.29 -11.43 13.31
C ARG A 152 -13.64 -10.00 12.86
N CYS A 153 -14.37 -9.87 11.75
CA CYS A 153 -14.67 -8.59 11.12
C CYS A 153 -15.57 -7.71 12.00
N GLY A 154 -15.13 -6.48 12.29
CA GLY A 154 -15.88 -5.52 13.13
C GLY A 154 -17.29 -5.23 12.61
N TRP A 155 -17.44 -5.07 11.30
CA TRP A 155 -18.74 -4.80 10.66
C TRP A 155 -19.73 -5.96 10.81
N PHE A 156 -19.26 -7.21 10.75
CA PHE A 156 -20.10 -8.40 10.83
C PHE A 156 -20.64 -8.61 12.25
N LYS A 157 -19.79 -8.41 13.28
CA LYS A 157 -20.20 -8.43 14.69
C LYS A 157 -21.32 -7.44 15.00
N ALA A 158 -21.35 -6.30 14.30
CA ALA A 158 -22.37 -5.27 14.45
C ALA A 158 -23.68 -5.54 13.69
N LEU A 159 -23.77 -6.62 12.89
CA LEU A 159 -24.99 -7.00 12.18
C LEU A 159 -25.98 -7.71 13.10
N ALA A 160 -27.27 -7.47 12.85
CA ALA A 160 -28.35 -8.28 13.41
C ALA A 160 -28.23 -9.76 12.98
N PRO A 161 -28.70 -10.75 13.77
CA PRO A 161 -28.52 -12.17 13.49
C PRO A 161 -28.97 -12.63 12.09
N GLY A 162 -30.09 -12.12 11.58
CA GLY A 162 -30.58 -12.42 10.22
C GLY A 162 -29.62 -11.93 9.12
N HIS A 163 -29.02 -10.75 9.29
CA HIS A 163 -28.01 -10.22 8.38
C HIS A 163 -26.69 -11.01 8.47
N GLN A 164 -26.28 -11.46 9.66
CA GLN A 164 -25.14 -12.37 9.80
C GLN A 164 -25.39 -13.72 9.10
N ALA A 165 -26.59 -14.28 9.25
CA ALA A 165 -26.97 -15.52 8.59
C ALA A 165 -26.95 -15.37 7.06
N LEU A 166 -27.49 -14.25 6.54
CA LEU A 166 -27.43 -13.92 5.11
C LEU A 166 -25.99 -13.89 4.58
N VAL A 167 -25.07 -13.22 5.28
CA VAL A 167 -23.65 -13.15 4.90
C VAL A 167 -23.02 -14.53 4.86
N VAL A 168 -23.17 -15.32 5.92
CA VAL A 168 -22.59 -16.67 6.01
C VAL A 168 -23.17 -17.62 4.96
N ALA A 169 -24.45 -17.49 4.60
CA ALA A 169 -25.11 -18.34 3.62
C ALA A 169 -24.80 -17.98 2.15
N GLN A 170 -24.35 -16.76 1.86
CA GLN A 170 -24.16 -16.27 0.48
C GLN A 170 -22.69 -15.99 0.13
N SER A 171 -21.82 -15.82 1.13
CA SER A 171 -20.40 -15.54 0.94
C SER A 171 -19.59 -16.82 0.83
N HIS A 172 -18.32 -16.69 0.40
CA HIS A 172 -17.35 -17.79 0.43
C HIS A 172 -15.96 -17.26 0.78
N ALA A 173 -15.02 -18.17 1.03
CA ALA A 173 -13.64 -17.88 1.35
C ALA A 173 -12.70 -18.77 0.52
N GLU A 174 -11.59 -18.21 0.06
CA GLU A 174 -10.62 -18.93 -0.78
C GLU A 174 -9.19 -18.60 -0.39
N HIS A 175 -8.31 -19.58 -0.53
CA HIS A 175 -6.86 -19.36 -0.52
C HIS A 175 -6.39 -18.89 -1.90
N ARG A 176 -5.48 -17.91 -1.91
CA ARG A 176 -4.83 -17.37 -3.11
C ARG A 176 -3.33 -17.30 -2.85
N ASP A 177 -2.53 -17.96 -3.67
CA ASP A 177 -1.07 -18.02 -3.51
C ASP A 177 -0.39 -16.75 -4.07
N ALA A 178 0.90 -16.57 -3.77
CA ALA A 178 1.63 -15.38 -4.21
C ALA A 178 1.64 -15.27 -5.75
N GLY A 179 1.18 -14.13 -6.28
CA GLY A 179 0.99 -13.89 -7.71
C GLY A 179 -0.41 -14.22 -8.25
N ASP A 180 -1.28 -14.87 -7.45
CA ASP A 180 -2.65 -15.19 -7.87
C ASP A 180 -3.51 -13.94 -8.07
N TRP A 181 -4.41 -14.04 -9.04
CA TRP A 181 -5.40 -13.04 -9.36
C TRP A 181 -6.64 -13.22 -8.50
N VAL A 182 -6.90 -12.23 -7.64
CA VAL A 182 -8.10 -12.16 -6.78
C VAL A 182 -9.26 -11.50 -7.54
N ALA A 183 -8.95 -10.48 -8.35
CA ALA A 183 -9.90 -9.85 -9.27
C ALA A 183 -9.16 -9.24 -10.46
N ARG A 184 -9.80 -9.23 -11.63
CA ARG A 184 -9.24 -8.71 -12.88
C ARG A 184 -9.83 -7.33 -13.19
N ARG A 185 -9.01 -6.40 -13.65
CA ARG A 185 -9.46 -5.12 -14.21
C ARG A 185 -10.40 -5.37 -15.40
N GLN A 186 -11.42 -4.52 -15.54
CA GLN A 186 -12.51 -4.64 -16.50
C GLN A 186 -13.42 -5.88 -16.35
N ALA A 187 -13.18 -6.78 -15.38
CA ALA A 187 -14.17 -7.78 -15.03
C ALA A 187 -15.37 -7.14 -14.30
N PRO A 188 -16.55 -7.80 -14.32
CA PRO A 188 -17.67 -7.45 -13.45
C PRO A 188 -17.25 -7.44 -11.98
N SER A 189 -17.82 -6.51 -11.21
CA SER A 189 -17.52 -6.38 -9.78
C SER A 189 -18.52 -7.19 -8.97
N GLU A 190 -18.48 -8.52 -9.06
CA GLU A 190 -19.49 -9.44 -8.50
C GLU A 190 -19.49 -9.53 -6.97
N TYR A 191 -18.34 -9.20 -6.34
CA TYR A 191 -18.10 -9.33 -4.91
C TYR A 191 -17.50 -8.06 -4.30
N TRP A 192 -17.90 -7.73 -3.07
CA TRP A 192 -17.08 -6.95 -2.15
C TRP A 192 -16.09 -7.89 -1.46
N ILE A 193 -14.82 -7.50 -1.34
CA ILE A 193 -13.72 -8.43 -1.04
C ILE A 193 -12.97 -7.97 0.22
N GLY A 194 -12.65 -8.92 1.09
CA GLY A 194 -11.87 -8.72 2.31
C GLY A 194 -10.67 -9.66 2.38
N VAL A 195 -9.56 -9.20 2.93
CA VAL A 195 -8.38 -10.02 3.24
C VAL A 195 -8.50 -10.47 4.69
N HIS A 196 -8.76 -11.75 4.94
CA HIS A 196 -8.80 -12.29 6.29
C HIS A 196 -7.38 -12.47 6.86
N ARG A 197 -6.47 -12.99 6.02
CA ARG A 197 -5.04 -13.15 6.33
C ARG A 197 -4.22 -12.92 5.07
N GLY A 198 -3.06 -12.28 5.20
CA GLY A 198 -2.11 -12.08 4.10
C GLY A 198 -2.07 -10.63 3.62
N LEU A 199 -1.75 -10.44 2.34
CA LEU A 199 -1.58 -9.12 1.73
C LEU A 199 -1.85 -9.21 0.23
N VAL A 200 -2.77 -8.36 -0.26
CA VAL A 200 -3.03 -8.18 -1.70
C VAL A 200 -2.66 -6.77 -2.12
N LYS A 201 -2.41 -6.55 -3.42
CA LYS A 201 -2.18 -5.24 -4.02
C LYS A 201 -3.26 -4.87 -5.02
N LEU A 202 -3.58 -3.58 -5.06
CA LEU A 202 -4.44 -2.96 -6.06
C LEU A 202 -3.53 -2.29 -7.10
N ALA A 203 -3.47 -2.83 -8.31
CA ALA A 203 -2.50 -2.43 -9.32
C ALA A 203 -3.11 -2.17 -10.69
N ILE A 204 -2.40 -1.43 -11.54
CA ILE A 204 -2.68 -1.35 -12.99
C ILE A 204 -1.38 -1.55 -13.75
N TYR A 205 -1.44 -2.36 -14.80
CA TYR A 205 -0.36 -2.54 -15.77
C TYR A 205 -0.75 -1.93 -17.12
N ASN A 206 0.23 -1.36 -17.83
CA ASN A 206 0.06 -0.96 -19.23
C ASN A 206 0.40 -2.14 -20.18
N ALA A 207 0.23 -1.94 -21.49
CA ALA A 207 0.52 -2.96 -22.51
C ALA A 207 2.00 -3.39 -22.56
N SER A 208 2.94 -2.58 -22.04
CA SER A 208 4.36 -2.92 -21.94
C SER A 208 4.73 -3.60 -20.60
N GLY A 209 3.76 -4.05 -19.82
CA GLY A 209 3.97 -4.68 -18.51
C GLY A 209 4.41 -3.72 -17.39
N ARG A 210 4.53 -2.41 -17.66
CA ARG A 210 4.90 -1.42 -16.63
C ARG A 210 3.69 -1.16 -15.73
N GLY A 211 3.85 -1.53 -14.46
CA GLY A 211 2.83 -1.42 -13.43
C GLY A 211 2.88 -0.14 -12.60
N CYS A 212 1.82 0.10 -11.85
CA CYS A 212 1.75 0.97 -10.69
C CYS A 212 0.86 0.28 -9.64
N THR A 213 1.30 0.24 -8.39
CA THR A 213 0.48 -0.22 -7.26
C THR A 213 -0.12 1.00 -6.57
N PHE A 214 -1.44 1.07 -6.48
CA PHE A 214 -2.14 2.18 -5.82
C PHE A 214 -2.18 2.04 -4.29
N SER A 215 -2.29 0.81 -3.80
CA SER A 215 -2.47 0.49 -2.38
C SER A 215 -2.19 -0.99 -2.15
N GLY A 216 -1.62 -1.31 -0.98
CA GLY A 216 -1.66 -2.66 -0.42
C GLY A 216 -2.86 -2.78 0.53
N VAL A 217 -3.49 -3.94 0.58
CA VAL A 217 -4.54 -4.27 1.56
C VAL A 217 -4.09 -5.49 2.36
N PRO A 218 -3.57 -5.28 3.58
CA PRO A 218 -3.23 -6.35 4.51
C PRO A 218 -4.45 -6.92 5.24
N SER A 219 -4.19 -7.89 6.13
CA SER A 219 -5.17 -8.60 6.96
C SER A 219 -6.16 -7.67 7.68
N GLY A 220 -7.43 -8.06 7.69
CA GLY A 220 -8.56 -7.28 8.20
C GLY A 220 -9.11 -6.27 7.18
N GLY A 221 -8.37 -6.00 6.10
CA GLY A 221 -8.69 -4.99 5.11
C GLY A 221 -9.81 -5.37 4.14
N TRP A 222 -10.69 -4.40 3.87
CA TRP A 222 -11.77 -4.51 2.89
C TRP A 222 -11.62 -3.49 1.75
N PHE A 223 -12.05 -3.89 0.54
CA PHE A 223 -11.92 -3.07 -0.67
C PHE A 223 -12.92 -3.42 -1.78
N GLY A 224 -13.06 -2.51 -2.75
CA GLY A 224 -13.87 -2.66 -3.96
C GLY A 224 -15.27 -2.06 -3.86
N GLU A 225 -15.61 -1.45 -2.72
CA GLU A 225 -16.86 -0.77 -2.40
C GLU A 225 -17.28 0.17 -3.55
N GLY A 226 -16.35 1.01 -4.02
CA GLY A 226 -16.62 2.01 -5.05
C GLY A 226 -17.09 1.43 -6.39
N SER A 227 -16.65 0.23 -6.76
CA SER A 227 -17.16 -0.45 -7.97
C SER A 227 -18.48 -1.19 -7.69
N VAL A 228 -18.63 -1.80 -6.51
CA VAL A 228 -19.86 -2.51 -6.12
C VAL A 228 -21.05 -1.54 -5.98
N ILE A 229 -20.85 -0.42 -5.28
CA ILE A 229 -21.87 0.63 -5.07
C ILE A 229 -22.34 1.21 -6.41
N LYS A 230 -21.41 1.56 -7.29
CA LYS A 230 -21.71 2.17 -8.60
C LYS A 230 -22.12 1.16 -9.69
N ARG A 231 -22.06 -0.15 -9.39
CA ARG A 231 -22.28 -1.26 -10.34
C ARG A 231 -21.40 -1.16 -11.60
N GLU A 232 -20.14 -0.77 -11.39
CA GLU A 232 -19.14 -0.58 -12.45
C GLU A 232 -18.16 -1.75 -12.53
N LEU A 233 -17.56 -1.95 -13.69
CA LEU A 233 -16.41 -2.85 -13.87
C LEU A 233 -15.24 -2.46 -12.95
N ARG A 234 -14.40 -3.45 -12.60
CA ARG A 234 -13.18 -3.26 -11.80
C ARG A 234 -12.24 -2.27 -12.48
N LYS A 235 -11.79 -1.25 -11.73
CA LYS A 235 -10.89 -0.20 -12.26
C LYS A 235 -9.41 -0.62 -12.27
N TYR A 236 -9.05 -1.51 -11.37
CA TYR A 236 -7.70 -2.02 -11.15
C TYR A 236 -7.73 -3.55 -11.02
N ASP A 237 -6.55 -4.14 -11.16
CA ASP A 237 -6.25 -5.53 -10.89
C ASP A 237 -6.03 -5.73 -9.39
N VAL A 238 -6.33 -6.93 -8.89
CA VAL A 238 -6.12 -7.31 -7.49
C VAL A 238 -5.35 -8.62 -7.46
N ILE A 239 -4.16 -8.58 -6.89
CA ILE A 239 -3.17 -9.67 -6.95
C ILE A 239 -2.67 -9.95 -5.53
N ALA A 240 -2.57 -11.22 -5.14
CA ALA A 240 -1.98 -11.61 -3.86
C ALA A 240 -0.44 -11.42 -3.89
N ILE A 241 0.12 -10.71 -2.91
CA ILE A 241 1.59 -10.55 -2.76
C ILE A 241 2.19 -11.77 -2.06
N GLN A 242 1.43 -12.38 -1.15
CA GLN A 242 1.78 -13.58 -0.39
C GLN A 242 0.57 -14.51 -0.35
N ARG A 243 0.73 -15.76 0.11
CA ARG A 243 -0.40 -16.66 0.35
C ARG A 243 -1.41 -15.98 1.28
N SER A 244 -2.62 -15.78 0.78
CA SER A 244 -3.66 -14.99 1.43
C SER A 244 -4.96 -15.78 1.51
N LEU A 245 -5.71 -15.59 2.60
CA LEU A 245 -7.08 -16.06 2.75
C LEU A 245 -8.03 -14.89 2.49
N VAL A 246 -8.84 -15.00 1.46
CA VAL A 246 -9.70 -13.93 0.93
C VAL A 246 -11.17 -14.28 1.12
N LEU A 247 -11.97 -13.31 1.56
CA LEU A 247 -13.41 -13.41 1.76
C LEU A 247 -14.15 -12.67 0.64
N PHE A 248 -15.20 -13.28 0.11
CA PHE A 248 -15.99 -12.76 -1.00
C PHE A 248 -17.47 -12.65 -0.60
N VAL A 249 -17.96 -11.42 -0.46
CA VAL A 249 -19.37 -11.10 -0.16
C VAL A 249 -20.06 -10.68 -1.46
N PRO A 250 -21.10 -11.38 -1.95
CA PRO A 250 -21.76 -11.03 -3.21
C PRO A 250 -22.33 -9.60 -3.20
N THR A 251 -22.37 -8.97 -4.37
CA THR A 251 -22.96 -7.62 -4.52
C THR A 251 -24.39 -7.55 -4.04
N THR A 252 -25.20 -8.59 -4.28
CA THR A 252 -26.60 -8.67 -3.83
C THR A 252 -26.68 -8.62 -2.31
N THR A 253 -25.84 -9.40 -1.61
CA THR A 253 -25.69 -9.38 -0.16
C THR A 253 -25.24 -8.00 0.33
N PHE A 254 -24.20 -7.42 -0.29
CA PHE A 254 -23.69 -6.10 0.06
C PHE A 254 -24.75 -4.99 -0.09
N HIS A 255 -25.48 -4.96 -1.21
CA HIS A 255 -26.53 -3.98 -1.47
C HIS A 255 -27.74 -4.17 -0.54
N ALA A 256 -28.08 -5.42 -0.19
CA ALA A 256 -29.11 -5.69 0.82
C ALA A 256 -28.71 -5.09 2.17
N LEU A 257 -27.52 -5.42 2.69
CA LEU A 257 -27.00 -4.86 3.94
C LEU A 257 -26.92 -3.34 3.93
N LEU A 258 -26.46 -2.74 2.82
CA LEU A 258 -26.34 -1.28 2.69
C LEU A 258 -27.70 -0.57 2.74
N GLY A 259 -28.77 -1.23 2.30
CA GLY A 259 -30.15 -0.74 2.35
C GLY A 259 -30.88 -1.02 3.68
N SER A 260 -30.51 -2.09 4.40
CA SER A 260 -31.27 -2.57 5.58
C SER A 260 -30.53 -2.50 6.92
N SER A 261 -29.22 -2.21 6.95
CA SER A 261 -28.40 -2.30 8.16
C SER A 261 -27.61 -1.03 8.44
N LEU A 262 -28.17 -0.14 9.28
CA LEU A 262 -27.50 1.09 9.71
C LEU A 262 -26.06 0.90 10.23
N PRO A 263 -25.72 -0.15 11.02
CA PRO A 263 -24.33 -0.39 11.42
C PRO A 263 -23.40 -0.67 10.23
N PHE A 264 -23.88 -1.41 9.23
CA PHE A 264 -23.12 -1.71 8.01
C PHE A 264 -22.94 -0.47 7.13
N THR A 265 -24.01 0.27 6.89
CA THR A 265 -23.97 1.53 6.12
C THR A 265 -23.03 2.53 6.77
N GLY A 266 -23.07 2.67 8.10
CA GLY A 266 -22.13 3.50 8.86
C GLY A 266 -20.68 3.02 8.75
N PHE A 267 -20.44 1.71 8.73
CA PHE A 267 -19.10 1.14 8.49
C PHE A 267 -18.59 1.44 7.08
N VAL A 268 -19.40 1.23 6.03
CA VAL A 268 -19.03 1.52 4.64
C VAL A 268 -18.72 3.03 4.44
N ILE A 269 -19.49 3.92 5.08
CA ILE A 269 -19.23 5.36 5.05
C ILE A 269 -17.88 5.69 5.71
N ARG A 270 -17.53 5.08 6.85
CA ARG A 270 -16.22 5.28 7.50
C ARG A 270 -15.07 4.72 6.65
N GLN A 271 -15.20 3.51 6.09
CA GLN A 271 -14.24 2.93 5.15
C GLN A 271 -13.92 3.89 4.00
N LEU A 272 -14.96 4.45 3.36
CA LEU A 272 -14.80 5.35 2.22
C LEU A 272 -14.12 6.68 2.61
N ASN A 273 -14.44 7.24 3.79
CA ASN A 273 -13.79 8.46 4.29
C ASN A 273 -12.31 8.23 4.62
N ASN A 274 -12.00 7.15 5.35
CA ASN A 274 -10.63 6.83 5.74
C ASN A 274 -9.76 6.51 4.51
N ARG A 275 -10.32 5.79 3.53
CA ARG A 275 -9.68 5.54 2.24
C ARG A 275 -9.45 6.81 1.42
N MET A 276 -10.39 7.76 1.45
CA MET A 276 -10.20 9.09 0.84
C MET A 276 -9.05 9.85 1.52
N GLY A 277 -8.95 9.78 2.84
CA GLY A 277 -7.83 10.31 3.62
C GLY A 277 -6.48 9.74 3.18
N GLU A 278 -6.36 8.41 3.05
CA GLU A 278 -5.14 7.76 2.53
C GLU A 278 -4.77 8.28 1.13
N PHE A 279 -5.74 8.43 0.22
CA PHE A 279 -5.46 8.90 -1.13
C PHE A 279 -5.03 10.38 -1.18
N ILE A 280 -5.65 11.25 -0.37
CA ILE A 280 -5.24 12.65 -0.26
C ILE A 280 -3.83 12.75 0.32
N ALA A 281 -3.54 12.01 1.40
CA ALA A 281 -2.21 11.94 2.00
C ALA A 281 -1.18 11.38 1.02
N SER A 282 -1.51 10.33 0.25
CA SER A 282 -0.61 9.76 -0.77
C SER A 282 -0.24 10.80 -1.85
N ILE A 283 -1.21 11.61 -2.31
CA ILE A 283 -0.96 12.71 -3.26
C ILE A 283 -0.06 13.79 -2.64
N GLN A 284 -0.35 14.22 -1.41
CA GLN A 284 0.47 15.19 -0.67
C GLN A 284 1.92 14.68 -0.53
N ASN A 285 2.07 13.46 -0.03
CA ASN A 285 3.35 12.80 0.21
C ASN A 285 4.15 12.65 -1.08
N SER A 286 3.51 12.33 -2.20
CA SER A 286 4.17 12.21 -3.50
C SER A 286 4.77 13.53 -4.03
N ARG A 287 4.29 14.68 -3.52
CA ARG A 287 4.65 16.03 -3.99
C ARG A 287 5.56 16.80 -3.04
N LEU A 288 5.39 16.63 -1.73
CA LEU A 288 6.06 17.45 -0.71
C LEU A 288 7.17 16.70 0.03
N LEU A 289 6.99 15.40 0.28
CA LEU A 289 7.91 14.63 1.11
C LEU A 289 9.12 14.10 0.33
N ASP A 290 10.26 14.06 1.01
CA ASP A 290 11.44 13.34 0.53
C ASP A 290 11.18 11.82 0.41
N VAL A 291 12.11 11.08 -0.22
CA VAL A 291 11.89 9.65 -0.48
C VAL A 291 11.88 8.80 0.79
N ASN A 292 12.64 9.13 1.83
CA ASN A 292 12.63 8.40 3.09
C ASN A 292 11.29 8.63 3.81
N ALA A 293 10.83 9.88 3.84
CA ALA A 293 9.54 10.28 4.39
C ALA A 293 8.39 9.58 3.65
N ARG A 294 8.42 9.55 2.32
CA ARG A 294 7.45 8.79 1.51
C ARG A 294 7.44 7.30 1.84
N VAL A 295 8.60 6.66 2.00
CA VAL A 295 8.67 5.23 2.37
C VAL A 295 8.08 4.98 3.76
N ALA A 296 8.41 5.83 4.74
CA ALA A 296 7.85 5.73 6.09
C ALA A 296 6.32 5.87 6.09
N GLN A 297 5.80 6.90 5.43
CA GLN A 297 4.37 7.17 5.35
C GLN A 297 3.60 6.10 4.59
N SER A 298 4.12 5.59 3.47
CA SER A 298 3.48 4.49 2.73
C SER A 298 3.50 3.17 3.51
N LEU A 299 4.50 2.93 4.36
CA LEU A 299 4.47 1.81 5.31
C LEU A 299 3.43 2.05 6.41
N ALA A 300 3.46 3.21 7.07
CA ALA A 300 2.52 3.55 8.15
C ALA A 300 1.05 3.44 7.72
N GLN A 301 0.73 3.82 6.47
CA GLN A 301 -0.61 3.63 5.89
C GLN A 301 -1.08 2.17 5.97
N LEU A 302 -0.21 1.19 5.68
CA LEU A 302 -0.56 -0.24 5.75
C LEU A 302 -0.91 -0.72 7.18
N PHE A 303 -0.66 0.06 8.22
CA PHE A 303 -1.02 -0.23 9.61
C PHE A 303 -2.17 0.64 10.13
N ASN A 304 -2.92 1.32 9.24
CA ASN A 304 -4.11 2.09 9.61
C ASN A 304 -5.13 1.20 10.36
N PRO A 305 -5.42 1.46 11.65
CA PRO A 305 -6.20 0.55 12.50
C PRO A 305 -7.68 0.50 12.13
N ASP A 306 -8.23 1.56 11.50
CA ASP A 306 -9.61 1.58 11.06
C ASP A 306 -9.82 0.77 9.77
N LEU A 307 -8.82 0.78 8.87
CA LEU A 307 -8.88 0.11 7.58
C LEU A 307 -8.37 -1.34 7.64
N TYR A 308 -7.35 -1.62 8.46
CA TYR A 308 -6.62 -2.90 8.49
C TYR A 308 -6.37 -3.41 9.94
N PRO A 309 -7.44 -3.62 10.74
CA PRO A 309 -7.35 -3.90 12.17
C PRO A 309 -6.60 -5.20 12.55
N ASP A 310 -6.39 -6.12 11.60
CA ASP A 310 -5.75 -7.42 11.83
C ASP A 310 -4.30 -7.49 11.26
N THR A 311 -3.69 -6.37 10.85
CA THR A 311 -2.35 -6.36 10.20
C THR A 311 -1.22 -6.88 11.08
N GLY A 312 -1.34 -6.71 12.41
CA GLY A 312 -0.23 -6.97 13.34
C GLY A 312 0.91 -5.96 13.18
N ALA A 313 2.12 -6.30 13.65
CA ALA A 313 3.31 -5.44 13.55
C ALA A 313 4.20 -5.74 12.33
N THR A 314 3.92 -6.82 11.59
CA THR A 314 4.83 -7.40 10.61
C THR A 314 4.14 -7.63 9.26
N LEU A 315 4.78 -7.17 8.18
CA LEU A 315 4.34 -7.38 6.81
C LEU A 315 5.35 -8.26 6.08
N ALA A 316 4.92 -9.42 5.58
CA ALA A 316 5.66 -10.17 4.57
C ALA A 316 5.49 -9.48 3.19
N ILE A 317 6.38 -8.53 2.91
CA ILE A 317 6.41 -7.71 1.69
C ILE A 317 7.86 -7.56 1.21
N SER A 318 8.06 -7.64 -0.10
CA SER A 318 9.39 -7.46 -0.70
C SER A 318 9.73 -5.97 -0.85
N GLN A 319 11.03 -5.64 -0.87
CA GLN A 319 11.51 -4.28 -1.18
C GLN A 319 11.16 -3.84 -2.61
N GLU A 320 10.82 -4.79 -3.49
CA GLU A 320 10.38 -4.52 -4.86
C GLU A 320 8.89 -4.15 -4.91
N GLU A 321 8.03 -4.89 -4.20
CA GLU A 321 6.60 -4.56 -4.06
C GLU A 321 6.42 -3.23 -3.31
N LEU A 322 7.20 -2.98 -2.26
CA LEU A 322 7.22 -1.67 -1.60
C LEU A 322 7.72 -0.56 -2.56
N GLY A 323 8.66 -0.86 -3.45
CA GLY A 323 9.09 0.06 -4.52
C GLY A 323 7.96 0.40 -5.50
N MET A 324 7.15 -0.61 -5.87
CA MET A 324 5.98 -0.45 -6.72
C MET A 324 4.84 0.33 -6.04
N LEU A 325 4.71 0.22 -4.71
CA LEU A 325 3.73 0.97 -3.89
C LEU A 325 4.15 2.43 -3.69
N VAL A 326 5.41 2.69 -3.37
CA VAL A 326 5.94 4.04 -3.12
C VAL A 326 6.22 4.78 -4.43
N GLY A 327 6.46 4.06 -5.54
CA GLY A 327 6.85 4.62 -6.83
C GLY A 327 8.33 5.02 -6.90
N VAL A 328 9.23 4.21 -6.32
CA VAL A 328 10.70 4.42 -6.35
C VAL A 328 11.45 3.09 -6.55
N SER A 329 12.72 3.15 -6.94
CA SER A 329 13.51 1.94 -7.23
C SER A 329 13.78 1.11 -5.97
N ARG A 330 13.92 -0.22 -6.15
CA ARG A 330 14.30 -1.15 -5.06
C ARG A 330 15.59 -0.74 -4.34
N GLN A 331 16.58 -0.21 -5.05
CA GLN A 331 17.81 0.32 -4.44
C GLN A 331 17.50 1.50 -3.50
N ARG A 332 16.58 2.38 -3.89
CA ARG A 332 16.20 3.53 -3.06
C ARG A 332 15.32 3.13 -1.87
N ILE A 333 14.44 2.13 -2.03
CA ILE A 333 13.75 1.48 -0.91
C ILE A 333 14.75 0.91 0.09
N ASN A 334 15.75 0.16 -0.38
CA ASN A 334 16.77 -0.43 0.50
C ASN A 334 17.50 0.63 1.35
N GLN A 335 17.91 1.74 0.74
CA GLN A 335 18.53 2.87 1.43
C GLN A 335 17.60 3.52 2.47
N ALA A 336 16.33 3.73 2.13
CA ALA A 336 15.34 4.32 3.03
C ALA A 336 15.03 3.40 4.22
N LEU A 337 14.83 2.10 3.97
CA LEU A 337 14.60 1.10 5.02
C LEU A 337 15.79 1.00 5.98
N GLN A 338 17.03 0.94 5.47
CA GLN A 338 18.23 0.96 6.31
C GLN A 338 18.36 2.23 7.15
N HIS A 339 17.85 3.37 6.66
CA HIS A 339 17.84 4.62 7.43
C HIS A 339 16.81 4.58 8.56
N LEU A 340 15.58 4.14 8.27
CA LEU A 340 14.51 3.97 9.26
C LEU A 340 14.87 2.91 10.32
N GLU A 341 15.56 1.83 9.92
CA GLU A 341 16.09 0.81 10.82
C GLU A 341 17.17 1.35 11.76
N ARG A 342 18.09 2.20 11.26
CA ARG A 342 19.06 2.91 12.13
C ARG A 342 18.42 3.89 13.11
N LEU A 343 17.20 4.36 12.83
CA LEU A 343 16.41 5.17 13.74
C LEU A 343 15.56 4.34 14.73
N GLY A 344 15.56 3.01 14.59
CA GLY A 344 14.85 2.09 15.49
C GLY A 344 13.33 2.00 15.26
N VAL A 345 12.77 2.66 14.25
CA VAL A 345 11.31 2.66 14.01
C VAL A 345 10.79 1.39 13.33
N LEU A 346 11.68 0.63 12.68
CA LEU A 346 11.38 -0.66 12.05
C LEU A 346 12.61 -1.58 12.05
N SER A 347 12.41 -2.85 11.73
CA SER A 347 13.47 -3.81 11.40
C SER A 347 13.16 -4.53 10.08
N VAL A 348 14.21 -4.95 9.38
CA VAL A 348 14.14 -5.51 8.03
C VAL A 348 14.70 -6.93 8.01
N ALA A 349 13.89 -7.87 7.57
CA ALA A 349 14.30 -9.26 7.33
C ALA A 349 14.08 -9.64 5.84
N TYR A 350 14.44 -10.87 5.48
CA TYR A 350 14.22 -11.34 4.11
C TYR A 350 12.71 -11.41 3.79
N ASN A 351 12.29 -10.62 2.80
CA ASN A 351 10.89 -10.50 2.37
C ASN A 351 9.90 -10.10 3.50
N GLN A 352 10.38 -9.42 4.53
CA GLN A 352 9.61 -9.09 5.72
C GLN A 352 10.08 -7.75 6.32
N ILE A 353 9.13 -6.93 6.78
CA ILE A 353 9.37 -5.68 7.49
C ILE A 353 8.53 -5.72 8.77
N THR A 354 9.14 -5.46 9.91
CA THR A 354 8.45 -5.34 11.20
C THR A 354 8.54 -3.90 11.68
N VAL A 355 7.40 -3.29 11.97
CA VAL A 355 7.35 -1.94 12.55
C VAL A 355 7.51 -2.06 14.06
N VAL A 356 8.52 -1.37 14.58
CA VAL A 356 8.91 -1.40 16.00
C VAL A 356 8.26 -0.23 16.74
N ASP A 357 8.21 0.94 16.09
CA ASP A 357 7.55 2.15 16.59
C ASP A 357 6.64 2.71 15.49
N LEU A 358 5.36 2.32 15.50
CA LEU A 358 4.36 2.80 14.55
C LEU A 358 4.07 4.31 14.72
N PRO A 359 3.90 4.86 15.93
CA PRO A 359 3.84 6.31 16.13
C PRO A 359 5.05 7.07 15.54
N GLY A 360 6.27 6.61 15.80
CA GLY A 360 7.49 7.21 15.24
C GLY A 360 7.55 7.11 13.71
N LEU A 361 7.19 5.95 13.14
CA LEU A 361 7.10 5.75 11.70
C LEU A 361 6.06 6.67 11.04
N ALA A 362 4.91 6.87 11.68
CA ALA A 362 3.83 7.74 11.21
C ALA A 362 4.14 9.23 11.40
N ALA A 363 4.99 9.60 12.36
CA ALA A 363 5.46 10.97 12.57
C ALA A 363 6.63 11.35 11.64
N PHE A 364 7.38 10.37 11.12
CA PHE A 364 8.58 10.62 10.33
C PHE A 364 8.29 11.39 9.03
N GLY A 365 8.98 12.52 8.85
CA GLY A 365 8.82 13.39 7.68
C GLY A 365 7.67 14.39 7.78
N MET A 366 6.88 14.38 8.86
CA MET A 366 5.76 15.31 9.02
C MET A 366 6.20 16.76 9.31
N GLU A 367 7.48 16.98 9.57
CA GLU A 367 8.11 18.31 9.62
C GLU A 367 8.32 18.97 8.24
N GLN A 368 8.03 18.26 7.15
CA GLN A 368 8.26 18.69 5.76
C GLN A 368 7.01 19.25 5.06
N ILE A 369 5.87 19.34 5.75
CA ILE A 369 4.53 19.68 5.21
C ILE A 369 3.87 20.87 5.91
#